data_AF-A0A844MC79-F1
#
_entry.id   AF-A0A844MC79-F1
#
_cell.length_a   1.000
_cell.length_b   1.000
_cell.length_c   1.000
_cell.angle_alpha   90.00
_cell.angle_beta   90.00
_cell.angle_gamma   90.00
#
_symmetry.space_group_name_H-M   'P 1'
#
loop_
_entity.id
_entity.type
_entity.pdbx_description
1 polymer ?
#
loop_
_entity_poly.entity_id
_entity_poly.type
_entity_poly.pdbx_seq_one_letter_code
_entity_poly.pdbx_strand_id
1 'polypeptide(L)'
;MQIDTIDDLETFKKIRENWDFVYAADPQAQFFLSWVWLSGWLPMVHEQWFILAAKPDIHDSSYIAFFPLKIVLEQQDDGGFDTQLYMAGNSIADYTGMICQPGYEEEVIPAFASYILEQLEWSSFNVQSILETDTRMSQLLRSLPRDSFEFTQHRIQNQGEDTDNYIAPYVSLADDWEQYLQNYLSANTRQKIRRFLRKVENSDEFSIAQVNADNLESHIEILLRFWESTWRKKKGDGCDVIVSIIRALLRHGFEHNCLYLPVLWQGDKPLGAIANFVDVQQKSMLFVIVARDRTFNNPPPGLILHADAIRYAIQNGFKVYDFLKGNEEYKYSFGVKERRILHIVVKYKNCQKRKLDVKALPLAFHLTAQAHRGNQITKAEQGYRQILEVKSNHPEALYGLGVLMRQKGEYQTAENLLKNLLQVQPNSIKALFSLGNLYQTQGHLSEAIEAYNKVLALQPDAIAAYNNKGYALQQLGKWEEAIACYQKALELEPDCIEADVNKANALHAQRKLSPDKQAYYAVLNNDLGSKCKHLGDFKTAIAYYQQSISMNPDLAEAQSNLEVVLQEQMTSGLLNASKKQ
;
A
#
# COMPACT_ATOMS: atom_id res chain seq x y z
N MET A 1 18.93 22.67 12.90
CA MET A 1 17.53 22.49 12.48
C MET A 1 17.04 21.16 13.01
N GLN A 2 15.94 21.13 13.76
CA GLN A 2 15.30 19.88 14.18
C GLN A 2 14.30 19.44 13.11
N ILE A 3 14.30 18.15 12.75
CA ILE A 3 13.33 17.55 11.83
C ILE A 3 12.47 16.55 12.59
N ASP A 4 11.18 16.84 12.69
CA ASP A 4 10.18 15.91 13.21
C ASP A 4 9.48 15.20 12.05
N THR A 5 8.97 13.99 12.30
CA THR A 5 8.14 13.25 11.33
C THR A 5 6.70 13.22 11.79
N ILE A 6 5.78 13.59 10.90
CA ILE A 6 4.33 13.45 11.10
C ILE A 6 3.83 12.37 10.14
N ASP A 7 3.34 11.26 10.67
CA ASP A 7 2.88 10.11 9.88
C ASP A 7 1.47 9.62 10.29
N ASP A 8 0.72 10.46 10.99
CA ASP A 8 -0.67 10.21 11.36
C ASP A 8 -1.58 11.44 11.14
N LEU A 9 -2.86 11.18 10.82
CA LEU A 9 -3.83 12.22 10.49
C LEU A 9 -4.22 13.09 11.68
N GLU A 10 -4.14 12.58 12.91
CA GLU A 10 -4.49 13.35 14.11
C GLU A 10 -3.47 14.47 14.35
N THR A 11 -2.18 14.15 14.28
CA THR A 11 -1.09 15.10 14.39
C THR A 11 -1.10 16.08 13.23
N PHE A 12 -1.32 15.61 11.99
CA PHE A 12 -1.44 16.49 10.82
C PHE A 12 -2.59 17.50 10.94
N LYS A 13 -3.73 17.12 11.53
CA LYS A 13 -4.84 18.05 11.82
C LYS A 13 -4.46 19.12 12.84
N LYS A 14 -3.72 18.75 13.90
CA LYS A 14 -3.33 19.66 14.99
C LYS A 14 -2.40 20.79 14.53
N ILE A 15 -1.62 20.57 13.47
CA ILE A 15 -0.67 21.57 12.96
C ILE A 15 -1.24 22.49 11.88
N ARG A 16 -2.55 22.43 11.59
CA ARG A 16 -3.17 23.19 10.49
C ARG A 16 -2.84 24.68 10.53
N GLU A 17 -3.00 25.33 11.69
CA GLU A 17 -2.75 26.78 11.80
C GLU A 17 -1.29 27.13 11.46
N ASN A 18 -0.34 26.31 11.91
CA ASN A 18 1.07 26.49 11.58
C ASN A 18 1.35 26.19 10.09
N TRP A 19 0.71 25.17 9.51
CA TRP A 19 0.80 24.87 8.08
C TRP A 19 0.33 26.04 7.23
N ASP A 20 -0.87 26.54 7.52
CA ASP A 20 -1.50 27.65 6.78
C ASP A 20 -0.64 28.92 6.88
N PHE A 21 0.03 29.14 8.02
CA PHE A 21 0.99 30.25 8.20
C PHE A 21 2.24 30.10 7.32
N VAL A 22 2.88 28.92 7.29
CA VAL A 22 4.04 28.66 6.44
C VAL A 22 3.65 28.77 4.96
N TYR A 23 2.52 28.17 4.59
CA TYR A 23 1.98 28.21 3.24
C TYR A 23 1.66 29.65 2.77
N ALA A 24 1.16 30.51 3.67
CA ALA A 24 0.91 31.93 3.39
C ALA A 24 2.17 32.69 3.01
N ALA A 25 3.24 32.41 3.75
CA ALA A 25 4.48 33.15 3.66
C ALA A 25 5.34 32.71 2.46
N ASP A 26 5.13 31.48 1.98
CA ASP A 26 5.92 30.89 0.92
C ASP A 26 5.50 31.38 -0.49
N PRO A 27 6.38 32.10 -1.23
CA PRO A 27 6.07 32.62 -2.56
C PRO A 27 6.07 31.56 -3.68
N GLN A 28 6.58 30.37 -3.43
CA GLN A 28 6.58 29.25 -4.37
C GLN A 28 5.55 28.17 -3.98
N ALA A 29 4.82 28.33 -2.87
CA ALA A 29 3.76 27.37 -2.50
C ALA A 29 2.68 27.25 -3.59
N GLN A 30 2.17 26.04 -3.75
CA GLN A 30 1.18 25.67 -4.77
C GLN A 30 0.03 24.93 -4.12
N PHE A 31 -1.18 25.03 -4.69
CA PHE A 31 -2.41 24.49 -4.10
C PHE A 31 -2.31 23.03 -3.67
N PHE A 32 -1.58 22.21 -4.41
CA PHE A 32 -1.39 20.78 -4.12
C PHE A 32 -0.44 20.49 -2.93
N LEU A 33 0.11 21.54 -2.30
CA LEU A 33 0.79 21.52 -1.01
C LEU A 33 -0.02 22.21 0.10
N SER A 34 -1.20 22.72 -0.21
CA SER A 34 -2.08 23.30 0.80
C SER A 34 -2.56 22.23 1.78
N TRP A 35 -2.86 22.65 3.01
CA TRP A 35 -3.44 21.76 4.00
C TRP A 35 -4.78 21.18 3.50
N VAL A 36 -5.58 21.98 2.79
CA VAL A 36 -6.85 21.55 2.20
C VAL A 36 -6.64 20.39 1.24
N TRP A 37 -5.68 20.48 0.33
CA TRP A 37 -5.38 19.38 -0.59
C TRP A 37 -4.93 18.11 0.15
N LEU A 38 -3.91 18.24 1.00
CA LEU A 38 -3.30 17.09 1.66
C LEU A 38 -4.25 16.43 2.65
N SER A 39 -5.08 17.18 3.38
CA SER A 39 -6.08 16.63 4.30
C SER A 39 -7.16 15.80 3.60
N GLY A 40 -7.46 16.11 2.34
CA GLY A 40 -8.36 15.29 1.51
C GLY A 40 -7.65 14.10 0.89
N TRP A 41 -6.39 14.27 0.47
CA TRP A 41 -5.64 13.24 -0.25
C TRP A 41 -5.03 12.16 0.66
N LEU A 42 -4.43 12.53 1.79
CA LEU A 42 -3.70 11.60 2.68
C LEU A 42 -4.57 10.44 3.21
N PRO A 43 -5.86 10.63 3.55
CA PRO A 43 -6.73 9.52 3.98
C PRO A 43 -7.08 8.54 2.86
N MET A 44 -6.89 8.92 1.59
CA MET A 44 -7.31 8.14 0.42
C MET A 44 -6.21 7.24 -0.14
N VAL A 45 -4.96 7.45 0.27
CA VAL A 45 -3.82 6.67 -0.23
C VAL A 45 -3.52 5.48 0.66
N HIS A 46 -3.11 4.38 0.03
CA HIS A 46 -2.76 3.14 0.72
C HIS A 46 -1.27 3.08 1.04
N GLU A 47 -0.46 3.91 0.38
CA GLU A 47 0.97 4.02 0.61
C GLU A 47 1.27 4.70 1.95
N GLN A 48 2.40 4.31 2.56
CA GLN A 48 2.85 4.91 3.80
C GLN A 48 3.37 6.32 3.53
N TRP A 49 2.57 7.33 3.83
CA TRP A 49 2.97 8.73 3.78
C TRP A 49 3.56 9.16 5.12
N PHE A 50 4.34 10.24 5.07
CA PHE A 50 4.86 10.97 6.22
C PHE A 50 5.27 12.37 5.79
N ILE A 51 5.39 13.31 6.72
CA ILE A 51 5.79 14.68 6.45
C ILE A 51 7.01 14.98 7.32
N LEU A 52 8.07 15.45 6.69
CA LEU A 52 9.20 16.05 7.40
C LEU A 52 8.82 17.48 7.77
N ALA A 53 8.83 17.80 9.06
CA ALA A 53 8.53 19.14 9.55
C ALA A 53 9.77 19.72 10.24
N ALA A 54 10.27 20.84 9.71
CA ALA A 54 11.48 21.48 10.21
C ALA A 54 11.14 22.61 11.17
N LYS A 55 11.88 22.70 12.27
CA LYS A 55 11.81 23.83 13.23
C LYS A 55 13.19 24.18 13.79
N PRO A 56 13.42 25.45 14.19
CA PRO A 56 14.64 25.85 14.89
C PRO A 56 14.89 25.02 16.15
N ASP A 57 16.16 24.80 16.48
CA ASP A 57 16.61 24.03 17.65
C ASP A 57 16.51 24.87 18.94
N ILE A 58 15.29 25.33 19.22
CA ILE A 58 14.91 26.16 20.36
C ILE A 58 13.60 25.58 20.90
N HIS A 59 13.48 25.51 22.23
CA HIS A 59 12.27 25.03 22.90
C HIS A 59 11.02 25.81 22.45
N ASP A 60 9.90 25.10 22.22
CA ASP A 60 8.60 25.65 21.77
C ASP A 60 8.61 26.43 20.44
N SER A 61 9.55 26.15 19.54
CA SER A 61 9.53 26.72 18.20
C SER A 61 8.43 26.13 17.32
N SER A 62 7.74 26.98 16.55
CA SER A 62 6.82 26.54 15.49
C SER A 62 7.59 25.94 14.31
N TYR A 63 6.96 25.06 13.55
CA TYR A 63 7.52 24.60 12.29
C TYR A 63 7.58 25.75 11.27
N ILE A 64 8.65 25.74 10.48
CA ILE A 64 8.94 26.75 9.47
C ILE A 64 8.96 26.17 8.05
N ALA A 65 8.95 24.85 7.92
CA ALA A 65 8.89 24.16 6.63
C ALA A 65 8.30 22.76 6.75
N PHE A 66 7.71 22.29 5.66
CA PHE A 66 7.10 20.97 5.56
C PHE A 66 7.41 20.32 4.22
N PHE A 67 7.78 19.03 4.26
CA PHE A 67 8.04 18.23 3.08
C PHE A 67 7.26 16.91 3.12
N PRO A 68 6.08 16.83 2.49
CA PRO A 68 5.31 15.61 2.34
C PRO A 68 6.01 14.57 1.47
N LEU A 69 6.16 13.36 1.98
CA LEU A 69 6.79 12.22 1.34
C LEU A 69 5.92 10.96 1.49
N LYS A 70 6.14 9.97 0.62
CA LYS A 70 5.53 8.65 0.73
C LYS A 70 6.51 7.56 0.29
N ILE A 71 6.33 6.38 0.87
CA ILE A 71 7.05 5.17 0.50
C ILE A 71 6.15 4.28 -0.35
N VAL A 72 6.67 3.91 -1.52
CA VAL A 72 6.11 2.87 -2.38
C VAL A 72 7.02 1.65 -2.25
N LEU A 73 6.43 0.50 -1.94
CA LEU A 73 7.16 -0.75 -1.81
C LEU A 73 7.04 -1.55 -3.11
N GLU A 74 8.17 -1.80 -3.76
CA GLU A 74 8.24 -2.65 -4.95
C GLU A 74 8.71 -4.05 -4.54
N GLN A 75 7.89 -5.07 -4.82
CA GLN A 75 8.29 -6.47 -4.60
C GLN A 75 8.86 -7.06 -5.89
N GLN A 76 10.08 -7.58 -5.80
CA GLN A 76 10.78 -8.24 -6.89
C GLN A 76 10.33 -9.70 -7.05
N ASP A 77 10.67 -10.32 -8.19
CA ASP A 77 10.26 -11.70 -8.52
C ASP A 77 10.77 -12.76 -7.53
N ASP A 78 11.91 -12.51 -6.89
CA ASP A 78 12.45 -13.38 -5.85
C ASP A 78 11.86 -13.12 -4.45
N GLY A 79 10.92 -12.17 -4.35
CA GLY A 79 10.21 -11.78 -3.14
C GLY A 79 10.91 -10.74 -2.27
N GLY A 80 12.10 -10.28 -2.65
CA GLY A 80 12.73 -9.15 -2.00
C GLY A 80 12.02 -7.84 -2.29
N PHE A 81 12.25 -6.85 -1.44
CA PHE A 81 11.59 -5.55 -1.49
C PHE A 81 12.58 -4.43 -1.74
N ASP A 82 12.15 -3.46 -2.53
CA ASP A 82 12.85 -2.20 -2.71
C ASP A 82 11.92 -1.04 -2.33
N THR A 83 12.42 -0.18 -1.45
CA THR A 83 11.71 1.02 -1.01
C THR A 83 11.96 2.15 -2.00
N GLN A 84 10.90 2.61 -2.66
CA GLN A 84 10.95 3.79 -3.51
C GLN A 84 10.36 4.99 -2.76
N LEU A 85 11.12 6.07 -2.68
CA LEU A 85 10.66 7.33 -2.11
C LEU A 85 9.96 8.17 -3.18
N TYR A 86 8.84 8.77 -2.82
CA TYR A 86 8.09 9.72 -3.63
C TYR A 86 7.71 10.92 -2.78
N MET A 87 7.40 12.05 -3.42
CA MET A 87 6.70 13.14 -2.74
C MET A 87 5.24 12.75 -2.50
N ALA A 88 4.64 13.16 -1.37
CA ALA A 88 3.22 12.93 -1.11
C ALA A 88 2.35 14.03 -1.73
N GLY A 89 1.05 13.76 -1.82
CA GLY A 89 0.08 14.64 -2.49
C GLY A 89 -0.06 14.38 -3.99
N ASN A 90 0.74 13.47 -4.57
CA ASN A 90 0.71 13.17 -6.00
C ASN A 90 -0.41 12.18 -6.39
N SER A 91 -1.19 12.56 -7.40
CA SER A 91 -2.19 11.73 -8.09
C SER A 91 -2.57 12.50 -9.36
N ILE A 92 -3.70 13.21 -9.34
CA ILE A 92 -4.00 14.27 -10.31
C ILE A 92 -3.26 15.58 -10.02
N ALA A 93 -2.62 15.70 -8.85
CA ALA A 93 -1.83 16.88 -8.48
C ALA A 93 -0.61 17.09 -9.38
N ASP A 94 -0.39 18.36 -9.68
CA ASP A 94 0.86 18.89 -10.21
C ASP A 94 1.60 19.65 -9.09
N TYR A 95 2.85 20.06 -9.34
CA TYR A 95 3.59 20.95 -8.43
C TYR A 95 3.72 20.47 -6.96
N THR A 96 4.04 19.19 -6.75
CA THR A 96 4.38 18.64 -5.42
C THR A 96 5.80 19.03 -5.02
N GLY A 97 6.13 18.96 -3.73
CA GLY A 97 7.40 19.44 -3.22
C GLY A 97 7.34 19.74 -1.73
N MET A 98 7.96 20.84 -1.35
CA MET A 98 7.97 21.34 0.03
C MET A 98 7.50 22.79 0.08
N ILE A 99 7.00 23.19 1.25
CA ILE A 99 6.79 24.59 1.61
C ILE A 99 7.81 25.02 2.66
N CYS A 100 8.26 26.27 2.58
CA CYS A 100 9.24 26.83 3.51
C CYS A 100 8.99 28.32 3.69
N GLN A 101 9.13 28.79 4.93
CA GLN A 101 9.17 30.22 5.21
C GLN A 101 10.38 30.87 4.50
N PRO A 102 10.20 32.05 3.90
CA PRO A 102 11.28 32.77 3.25
C PRO A 102 12.45 33.06 4.20
N GLY A 103 13.67 32.84 3.73
CA GLY A 103 14.91 33.12 4.46
C GLY A 103 15.48 31.92 5.22
N TYR A 104 14.74 30.81 5.29
CA TYR A 104 15.18 29.59 5.99
C TYR A 104 15.61 28.46 5.04
N GLU A 105 15.50 28.64 3.73
CA GLU A 105 15.76 27.62 2.72
C GLU A 105 17.18 27.02 2.83
N GLU A 106 18.18 27.88 3.06
CA GLU A 106 19.59 27.48 3.20
C GLU A 106 19.86 26.59 4.42
N GLU A 107 19.01 26.63 5.45
CA GLU A 107 19.14 25.77 6.63
C GLU A 107 18.23 24.54 6.53
N VAL A 108 17.01 24.72 6.06
CA VAL A 108 15.97 23.67 6.01
C VAL A 108 16.28 22.63 4.95
N ILE A 109 16.65 23.06 3.73
CA ILE A 109 16.78 22.14 2.60
C ILE A 109 17.93 21.16 2.81
N PRO A 110 19.13 21.59 3.26
CA PRO A 110 20.18 20.65 3.64
C PRO A 110 19.76 19.72 4.77
N ALA A 111 19.00 20.21 5.76
CA ALA A 111 18.51 19.37 6.86
C ALA A 111 17.54 18.29 6.38
N PHE A 112 16.62 18.59 5.45
CA PHE A 112 15.78 17.58 4.81
C PHE A 112 16.60 16.60 3.97
N ALA A 113 17.61 17.07 3.21
CA ALA A 113 18.49 16.19 2.43
C ALA A 113 19.26 15.23 3.34
N SER A 114 19.85 15.73 4.44
CA SER A 114 20.52 14.90 5.45
C SER A 114 19.56 13.90 6.07
N TYR A 115 18.34 14.30 6.43
CA TYR A 115 17.34 13.36 6.94
C TYR A 115 17.05 12.24 5.94
N ILE A 116 16.83 12.57 4.67
CA ILE A 116 16.56 11.58 3.61
C ILE A 116 17.76 10.63 3.40
N LEU A 117 18.99 11.10 3.57
CA LEU A 117 20.19 10.30 3.39
C LEU A 117 20.54 9.43 4.60
N GLU A 118 20.28 9.93 5.80
CA GLU A 118 20.77 9.33 7.05
C GLU A 118 19.70 8.55 7.81
N GLN A 119 18.42 8.91 7.66
CA GLN A 119 17.32 8.36 8.44
C GLN A 119 16.37 7.47 7.62
N LEU A 120 16.52 7.43 6.29
CA LEU A 120 15.66 6.64 5.39
C LEU A 120 16.47 5.65 4.57
N GLU A 121 15.90 4.48 4.33
CA GLU A 121 16.48 3.43 3.48
C GLU A 121 15.67 3.25 2.19
N TRP A 122 16.17 3.83 1.09
CA TRP A 122 15.47 3.85 -0.20
C TRP A 122 16.38 3.49 -1.38
N SER A 123 15.85 2.77 -2.37
CA SER A 123 16.55 2.37 -3.60
C SER A 123 16.49 3.44 -4.69
N SER A 124 15.38 4.18 -4.74
CA SER A 124 15.19 5.31 -5.64
C SER A 124 14.38 6.42 -4.99
N PHE A 125 14.65 7.66 -5.37
CA PHE A 125 13.84 8.81 -5.01
C PHE A 125 13.27 9.46 -6.27
N ASN A 126 11.95 9.35 -6.42
CA ASN A 126 11.19 9.85 -7.56
C ASN A 126 10.66 11.26 -7.25
N VAL A 127 11.40 12.24 -7.75
CA VAL A 127 11.07 13.66 -7.63
C VAL A 127 10.28 14.07 -8.87
N GLN A 128 8.96 13.90 -8.82
CA GLN A 128 8.05 14.13 -9.95
C GLN A 128 7.12 15.34 -9.74
N SER A 129 6.53 15.84 -10.82
CA SER A 129 5.59 16.97 -10.75
C SER A 129 6.21 18.23 -10.14
N ILE A 130 7.51 18.50 -10.36
CA ILE A 130 8.14 19.76 -9.94
C ILE A 130 8.20 20.74 -11.11
N LEU A 131 8.07 22.04 -10.86
CA LEU A 131 8.34 23.06 -11.87
C LEU A 131 9.85 23.12 -12.14
N GLU A 132 10.24 23.33 -13.40
CA GLU A 132 11.66 23.57 -13.76
C GLU A 132 12.24 24.80 -13.03
N THR A 133 11.38 25.76 -12.68
CA THR A 133 11.75 26.97 -11.92
C THR A 133 11.73 26.77 -10.41
N ASP A 134 11.41 25.58 -9.90
CA ASP A 134 11.39 25.30 -8.46
C ASP A 134 12.84 25.30 -7.92
N THR A 135 13.15 26.36 -7.19
CA THR A 135 14.50 26.56 -6.64
C THR A 135 14.78 25.65 -5.45
N ARG A 136 13.76 25.32 -4.65
CA ARG A 136 13.92 24.48 -3.45
C ARG A 136 14.21 23.04 -3.82
N MET A 137 13.45 22.49 -4.77
CA MET A 137 13.68 21.14 -5.26
C MET A 137 15.01 21.04 -6.00
N SER A 138 15.38 22.08 -6.75
CA SER A 138 16.71 22.18 -7.36
C SER A 138 17.83 22.18 -6.31
N GLN A 139 17.66 22.89 -5.19
CA GLN A 139 18.63 22.91 -4.10
C GLN A 139 18.71 21.57 -3.37
N LEU A 140 17.57 20.94 -3.07
CA LEU A 140 17.51 19.60 -2.47
C LEU A 140 18.30 18.59 -3.31
N LEU A 141 18.09 18.57 -4.63
CA LEU A 141 18.78 17.69 -5.55
C LEU A 141 20.29 17.97 -5.63
N ARG A 142 20.73 19.21 -5.40
CA ARG A 142 22.16 19.57 -5.31
C ARG A 142 22.79 19.14 -3.99
N SER A 143 22.02 19.06 -2.91
CA SER A 143 22.46 18.56 -1.61
C SER A 143 22.75 17.05 -1.61
N LEU A 144 22.29 16.31 -2.63
CA LEU A 144 22.57 14.89 -2.79
C LEU A 144 23.95 14.67 -3.50
N PRO A 145 24.90 13.92 -2.90
CA PRO A 145 26.25 13.73 -3.45
C PRO A 145 26.29 13.13 -4.86
N ARG A 146 26.80 13.88 -5.85
CA ARG A 146 26.89 13.44 -7.25
C ARG A 146 27.75 12.20 -7.47
N ASP A 147 28.70 11.93 -6.57
CA ASP A 147 29.55 10.74 -6.66
C ASP A 147 28.82 9.46 -6.22
N SER A 148 27.82 9.58 -5.36
CA SER A 148 27.02 8.46 -4.85
C SER A 148 25.79 8.17 -5.72
N PHE A 149 25.23 9.20 -6.35
CA PHE A 149 23.93 9.14 -7.01
C PHE A 149 23.98 9.42 -8.51
N GLU A 150 23.17 8.67 -9.26
CA GLU A 150 22.76 8.96 -10.62
C GLU A 150 21.43 9.73 -10.60
N PHE A 151 21.29 10.68 -11.52
CA PHE A 151 20.11 11.53 -11.66
C PHE A 151 19.64 11.41 -13.10
N THR A 152 18.47 10.82 -13.29
CA THR A 152 17.90 10.60 -14.62
C THR A 152 16.65 11.45 -14.75
N GLN A 153 16.57 12.29 -15.78
CA GLN A 153 15.32 12.96 -16.12
C GLN A 153 14.44 11.98 -16.90
N HIS A 154 13.32 11.59 -16.30
CA HIS A 154 12.35 10.69 -16.91
C HIS A 154 11.30 11.47 -17.69
N ARG A 155 11.14 11.14 -18.97
CA ARG A 155 10.07 11.66 -19.81
C ARG A 155 9.28 10.51 -20.42
N ILE A 156 8.05 10.33 -19.97
CA ILE A 156 7.13 9.33 -20.51
C ILE A 156 6.22 10.01 -21.52
N GLN A 157 6.48 9.78 -22.81
CA GLN A 157 5.55 10.18 -23.87
C GLN A 157 4.67 8.98 -24.22
N ASN A 158 3.35 9.11 -24.04
CA ASN A 158 2.42 8.05 -24.40
C ASN A 158 2.42 7.87 -25.92
N GLN A 159 2.67 6.65 -26.39
CA GLN A 159 2.66 6.37 -27.82
C GLN A 159 1.27 6.67 -28.41
N GLY A 160 1.23 7.48 -29.47
CA GLY A 160 -0.02 7.87 -30.15
C GLY A 160 -0.79 9.01 -29.50
N GLU A 161 -0.22 9.70 -28.52
CA GLU A 161 -0.77 10.95 -27.97
C GLU A 161 0.11 12.15 -28.36
N ASP A 162 -0.51 13.17 -28.96
CA ASP A 162 0.16 14.45 -29.25
C ASP A 162 0.32 15.32 -28.00
N THR A 163 -0.31 14.94 -26.88
CA THR A 163 -0.28 15.68 -25.61
C THR A 163 0.99 15.39 -24.81
N ASP A 164 1.77 16.43 -24.57
CA ASP A 164 2.93 16.43 -23.71
C ASP A 164 2.56 16.84 -22.27
N ASN A 165 2.56 15.86 -21.36
CA ASN A 165 2.27 16.05 -19.95
C ASN A 165 3.43 16.67 -19.14
N TYR A 166 4.54 17.01 -19.80
CA TYR A 166 5.65 17.76 -19.18
C TYR A 166 5.58 19.27 -19.47
N ILE A 167 4.55 19.70 -20.19
CA ILE A 167 4.21 21.10 -20.41
C ILE A 167 2.96 21.42 -19.60
N ALA A 168 3.00 22.50 -18.84
CA ALA A 168 1.86 23.02 -18.09
C ALA A 168 1.50 24.43 -18.58
N PRO A 169 0.49 24.58 -19.44
CA PRO A 169 0.02 25.88 -19.90
C PRO A 169 -0.66 26.65 -18.76
N TYR A 170 -0.45 27.96 -18.70
CA TYR A 170 -1.11 28.85 -17.73
C TYR A 170 -1.29 30.23 -18.32
N VAL A 171 -2.18 31.04 -17.76
CA VAL A 171 -2.33 32.44 -18.13
C VAL A 171 -2.18 33.35 -16.92
N SER A 172 -1.38 34.40 -17.08
CA SER A 172 -1.33 35.53 -16.14
C SER A 172 -2.54 36.42 -16.41
N LEU A 173 -3.39 36.59 -15.41
CA LEU A 173 -4.65 37.31 -15.53
C LEU A 173 -4.42 38.81 -15.41
N ALA A 174 -5.08 39.57 -16.29
CA ALA A 174 -5.20 41.02 -16.16
C ALA A 174 -6.17 41.38 -15.02
N ASP A 175 -6.13 42.63 -14.55
CA ASP A 175 -7.05 43.10 -13.51
C ASP A 175 -8.48 43.32 -14.02
N ASP A 176 -8.67 43.36 -15.35
CA ASP A 176 -9.95 43.58 -16.00
C ASP A 176 -10.21 42.59 -17.14
N TRP A 177 -11.47 42.19 -17.29
CA TRP A 177 -11.91 41.21 -18.28
C TRP A 177 -11.70 41.71 -19.72
N GLU A 178 -11.99 42.97 -19.99
CA GLU A 178 -11.82 43.53 -21.33
C GLU A 178 -10.34 43.72 -21.68
N GLN A 179 -9.50 44.07 -20.71
CA GLN A 179 -8.05 44.06 -20.88
C GLN A 179 -7.52 42.65 -21.18
N TYR A 180 -8.00 41.62 -20.46
CA TYR A 180 -7.64 40.23 -20.74
C TYR A 180 -7.98 39.85 -22.18
N LEU A 181 -9.22 40.09 -22.60
CA LEU A 181 -9.68 39.80 -23.96
C LEU A 181 -8.85 40.53 -25.03
N GLN A 182 -8.42 41.77 -24.77
CA GLN A 182 -7.67 42.57 -25.73
C GLN A 182 -6.19 42.21 -25.83
N ASN A 183 -5.56 41.92 -24.69
CA ASN A 183 -4.11 41.78 -24.61
C ASN A 183 -3.64 40.34 -24.81
N TYR A 184 -4.47 39.34 -24.49
CA TYR A 184 -4.05 37.93 -24.47
C TYR A 184 -4.70 37.10 -25.57
N LEU A 185 -5.85 37.51 -26.11
CA LEU A 185 -6.59 36.70 -27.07
C LEU A 185 -6.50 37.24 -28.50
N SER A 186 -6.51 36.33 -29.47
CA SER A 186 -6.65 36.69 -30.88
C SER A 186 -7.98 37.40 -31.14
N ALA A 187 -8.04 38.27 -32.15
CA ALA A 187 -9.26 38.97 -32.53
C ALA A 187 -10.43 38.00 -32.81
N ASN A 188 -10.15 36.86 -33.45
CA ASN A 188 -11.13 35.81 -33.75
C ASN A 188 -11.65 35.14 -32.47
N THR A 189 -10.75 34.73 -31.57
CA THR A 189 -11.16 34.08 -30.31
C THR A 189 -11.96 35.05 -29.44
N ARG A 190 -11.53 36.30 -29.31
CA ARG A 190 -12.27 37.35 -28.59
C ARG A 190 -13.68 37.54 -29.14
N GLN A 191 -13.84 37.62 -30.48
CA GLN A 191 -15.15 37.76 -31.11
C GLN A 191 -16.05 36.54 -30.83
N LYS A 192 -15.49 35.32 -30.91
CA LYS A 192 -16.22 34.08 -30.59
C LYS A 192 -16.68 34.04 -29.14
N ILE A 193 -15.78 34.31 -28.19
CA ILE A 193 -16.11 34.33 -26.75
C ILE A 193 -17.20 35.36 -26.46
N ARG A 194 -17.05 36.62 -26.92
CA ARG A 194 -18.08 37.66 -26.71
C ARG A 194 -19.43 37.27 -27.31
N ARG A 195 -19.45 36.70 -28.52
CA ARG A 195 -20.68 36.27 -29.18
C ARG A 195 -21.39 35.17 -28.38
N PHE A 196 -20.64 34.16 -27.94
CA PHE A 196 -21.25 33.01 -27.29
C PHE A 196 -21.58 33.27 -25.81
N LEU A 197 -20.78 34.03 -25.07
CA LEU A 197 -21.16 34.47 -23.73
C LEU A 197 -22.45 35.30 -23.77
N ARG A 198 -22.57 36.25 -24.71
CA ARG A 198 -23.82 36.99 -24.92
C ARG A 198 -25.00 36.08 -25.25
N LYS A 199 -24.78 35.02 -26.04
CA LYS A 199 -25.83 34.03 -26.36
C LYS A 199 -26.28 33.26 -25.11
N VAL A 200 -25.35 32.94 -24.20
CA VAL A 200 -25.64 32.22 -22.96
C VAL A 200 -26.29 33.13 -21.92
N GLU A 201 -25.90 34.40 -21.86
CA GLU A 201 -26.37 35.35 -20.84
C GLU A 201 -27.68 36.05 -21.19
N ASN A 202 -27.94 36.26 -22.48
CA ASN A 202 -29.10 37.03 -22.95
C ASN A 202 -30.21 36.14 -23.55
N SER A 203 -30.18 34.83 -23.28
CA SER A 203 -31.17 33.87 -23.78
C SER A 203 -31.76 33.09 -22.62
N ASP A 204 -33.08 32.87 -22.65
CA ASP A 204 -33.74 31.93 -21.72
C ASP A 204 -33.43 30.46 -22.06
N GLU A 205 -32.75 30.21 -23.19
CA GLU A 205 -32.41 28.86 -23.65
C GLU A 205 -31.25 28.25 -22.85
N PHE A 206 -30.28 29.06 -22.39
CA PHE A 206 -29.04 28.57 -21.77
C PHE A 206 -28.83 29.20 -20.40
N SER A 207 -28.15 28.47 -19.51
CA SER A 207 -27.73 29.00 -18.23
C SER A 207 -26.43 28.37 -17.76
N ILE A 208 -25.67 29.10 -16.93
CA ILE A 208 -24.52 28.55 -16.20
C ILE A 208 -24.87 28.57 -14.72
N ALA A 209 -24.99 27.38 -14.13
CA ALA A 209 -25.27 27.23 -12.71
C ALA A 209 -23.98 26.93 -11.95
N GLN A 210 -23.72 27.70 -10.89
CA GLN A 210 -22.61 27.41 -9.96
C GLN A 210 -22.99 26.33 -8.95
N VAL A 211 -21.96 25.64 -8.45
CA VAL A 211 -22.12 24.65 -7.39
C VAL A 211 -22.48 25.30 -6.05
N ASN A 212 -23.36 24.66 -5.31
CA ASN A 212 -23.78 25.00 -3.95
C ASN A 212 -24.17 23.72 -3.19
N ALA A 213 -24.59 23.85 -1.93
CA ALA A 213 -24.89 22.70 -1.08
C ALA A 213 -26.04 21.82 -1.62
N ASP A 214 -27.00 22.41 -2.34
CA ASP A 214 -28.19 21.71 -2.85
C ASP A 214 -27.89 20.95 -4.15
N ASN A 215 -26.91 21.40 -4.95
CA ASN A 215 -26.62 20.84 -6.27
C ASN A 215 -25.21 20.22 -6.39
N LEU A 216 -24.42 20.14 -5.32
CA LEU A 216 -23.06 19.60 -5.32
C LEU A 216 -22.98 18.22 -5.99
N GLU A 217 -23.79 17.28 -5.51
CA GLU A 217 -23.75 15.90 -5.98
C GLU A 217 -24.20 15.78 -7.43
N SER A 218 -25.19 16.55 -7.85
CA SER A 218 -25.66 16.53 -9.24
C SER A 218 -24.60 17.12 -10.19
N HIS A 219 -23.93 18.21 -9.80
CA HIS A 219 -22.87 18.81 -10.60
C HIS A 219 -21.66 17.88 -10.76
N ILE A 220 -21.22 17.25 -9.65
CA ILE A 220 -20.13 16.27 -9.69
C ILE A 220 -20.51 15.07 -10.57
N GLU A 221 -21.74 14.55 -10.43
CA GLU A 221 -22.20 13.42 -11.22
C GLU A 221 -22.30 13.75 -12.71
N ILE A 222 -22.79 14.94 -13.08
CA ILE A 222 -22.82 15.41 -14.48
C ILE A 222 -21.42 15.44 -15.08
N LEU A 223 -20.46 16.03 -14.38
CA LEU A 223 -19.07 16.10 -14.80
C LEU A 223 -18.48 14.70 -15.01
N LEU A 224 -18.59 13.84 -14.00
CA LEU A 224 -17.98 12.51 -14.00
C LEU A 224 -18.64 11.59 -15.02
N ARG A 225 -19.96 11.65 -15.20
CA ARG A 225 -20.67 10.89 -16.24
C ARG A 225 -20.17 11.26 -17.64
N PHE A 226 -20.02 12.55 -17.95
CA PHE A 226 -19.50 12.96 -19.25
C PHE A 226 -18.03 12.55 -19.43
N TRP A 227 -17.22 12.67 -18.39
CA TRP A 227 -15.82 12.27 -18.42
C TRP A 227 -15.68 10.77 -18.64
N GLU A 228 -16.43 9.97 -17.90
CA GLU A 228 -16.44 8.53 -17.99
C GLU A 228 -16.88 8.06 -19.37
N SER A 229 -17.94 8.65 -19.94
CA SER A 229 -18.39 8.33 -21.30
C SER A 229 -17.31 8.56 -22.37
N THR A 230 -16.39 9.49 -22.07
CA THR A 230 -15.25 9.82 -22.93
C THR A 230 -14.11 8.80 -22.77
N TRP A 231 -13.80 8.40 -21.54
CA TRP A 231 -12.56 7.69 -21.23
C TRP A 231 -12.72 6.20 -20.95
N ARG A 232 -13.93 5.70 -20.64
CA ARG A 232 -14.18 4.30 -20.27
C ARG A 232 -13.67 3.30 -21.31
N LYS A 233 -13.88 3.57 -22.61
CA LYS A 233 -13.36 2.73 -23.71
C LYS A 233 -11.83 2.57 -23.69
N LYS A 234 -11.11 3.58 -23.18
CA LYS A 234 -9.64 3.61 -23.16
C LYS A 234 -9.07 3.12 -21.83
N LYS A 235 -9.72 3.46 -20.71
CA LYS A 235 -9.22 3.25 -19.35
C LYS A 235 -9.72 1.95 -18.70
N GLY A 236 -10.76 1.30 -19.26
CA GLY A 236 -11.32 0.06 -18.71
C GLY A 236 -11.75 0.24 -17.25
N ASP A 237 -11.53 -0.80 -16.45
CA ASP A 237 -11.92 -0.84 -15.03
C ASP A 237 -11.16 0.19 -14.17
N GLY A 238 -9.98 0.63 -14.61
CA GLY A 238 -9.23 1.71 -13.96
C GLY A 238 -9.98 3.06 -13.96
N CYS A 239 -11.00 3.20 -14.80
CA CYS A 239 -11.89 4.35 -14.84
C CYS A 239 -12.64 4.56 -13.51
N ASP A 240 -13.12 3.47 -12.90
CA ASP A 240 -13.96 3.55 -11.69
C ASP A 240 -13.16 4.04 -10.48
N VAL A 241 -11.90 3.62 -10.37
CA VAL A 241 -10.96 4.09 -9.33
C VAL A 241 -10.71 5.60 -9.47
N ILE A 242 -10.45 6.07 -10.69
CA ILE A 242 -10.20 7.49 -10.96
C ILE A 242 -11.45 8.33 -10.62
N VAL A 243 -12.62 7.89 -11.06
CA VAL A 243 -13.91 8.56 -10.79
C VAL A 243 -14.19 8.65 -9.29
N SER A 244 -13.92 7.58 -8.53
CA SER A 244 -14.05 7.57 -7.07
C SER A 244 -13.13 8.61 -6.41
N ILE A 245 -11.85 8.65 -6.82
CA ILE A 245 -10.87 9.58 -6.28
C ILE A 245 -11.26 11.04 -6.58
N ILE A 246 -11.58 11.35 -7.84
CA ILE A 246 -11.96 12.71 -8.23
C ILE A 246 -13.22 13.15 -7.47
N ARG A 247 -14.24 12.28 -7.36
CA ARG A 247 -15.46 12.59 -6.59
C ARG A 247 -15.16 13.00 -5.16
N ALA A 248 -14.33 12.24 -4.45
CA ALA A 248 -13.96 12.53 -3.07
C ALA A 248 -13.19 13.86 -2.96
N LEU A 249 -12.24 14.11 -3.85
CA LEU A 249 -11.45 15.35 -3.86
C LEU A 249 -12.30 16.59 -4.18
N LEU A 250 -13.27 16.48 -5.10
CA LEU A 250 -14.19 17.58 -5.41
C LEU A 250 -15.11 17.90 -4.23
N ARG A 251 -15.67 16.88 -3.56
CA ARG A 251 -16.46 17.07 -2.32
C ARG A 251 -15.64 17.77 -1.24
N HIS A 252 -14.44 17.25 -0.98
CA HIS A 252 -13.52 17.84 0.01
C HIS A 252 -13.16 19.29 -0.33
N GLY A 253 -12.90 19.59 -1.61
CA GLY A 253 -12.67 20.95 -2.09
C GLY A 253 -13.86 21.87 -1.88
N PHE A 254 -15.08 21.38 -2.09
CA PHE A 254 -16.31 22.15 -1.84
C PHE A 254 -16.49 22.47 -0.35
N GLU A 255 -16.31 21.48 0.54
CA GLU A 255 -16.39 21.64 1.99
C GLU A 255 -15.42 22.70 2.53
N HIS A 256 -14.30 22.92 1.84
CA HIS A 256 -13.27 23.90 2.20
C HIS A 256 -13.34 25.21 1.38
N ASN A 257 -14.42 25.44 0.62
CA ASN A 257 -14.59 26.62 -0.25
C ASN A 257 -13.47 26.79 -1.30
N CYS A 258 -12.89 25.69 -1.74
CA CYS A 258 -11.82 25.65 -2.73
C CYS A 258 -12.28 25.08 -4.07
N LEU A 259 -13.59 24.89 -4.31
CA LEU A 259 -14.11 24.34 -5.56
C LEU A 259 -14.92 25.39 -6.35
N TYR A 260 -14.56 25.55 -7.63
CA TYR A 260 -15.39 26.21 -8.63
C TYR A 260 -15.83 25.19 -9.69
N LEU A 261 -17.13 24.91 -9.73
CA LEU A 261 -17.73 23.86 -10.57
C LEU A 261 -19.02 24.34 -11.25
N PRO A 262 -18.94 25.16 -12.32
CA PRO A 262 -20.10 25.50 -13.10
C PRO A 262 -20.52 24.36 -14.04
N VAL A 263 -21.84 24.27 -14.25
CA VAL A 263 -22.46 23.44 -15.27
C VAL A 263 -23.18 24.35 -16.27
N LEU A 264 -22.93 24.13 -17.57
CA LEU A 264 -23.67 24.76 -18.65
C LEU A 264 -24.91 23.92 -18.98
N TRP A 265 -26.07 24.56 -19.04
CA TRP A 265 -27.36 23.95 -19.30
C TRP A 265 -28.02 24.50 -20.57
N GLN A 266 -28.89 23.70 -21.18
CA GLN A 266 -29.87 24.10 -22.18
C GLN A 266 -31.25 23.64 -21.71
N GLY A 267 -32.06 24.55 -21.17
CA GLY A 267 -33.20 24.17 -20.31
C GLY A 267 -32.74 23.22 -19.20
N ASP A 268 -33.38 22.05 -19.08
CA ASP A 268 -33.02 21.03 -18.09
C ASP A 268 -31.91 20.06 -18.54
N LYS A 269 -31.35 20.25 -19.75
CA LYS A 269 -30.30 19.36 -20.29
C LYS A 269 -28.91 19.90 -19.94
N PRO A 270 -28.08 19.18 -19.17
CA PRO A 270 -26.70 19.59 -18.95
C PRO A 270 -25.88 19.35 -20.23
N LEU A 271 -25.04 20.32 -20.59
CA LEU A 271 -24.20 20.30 -21.79
C LEU A 271 -22.72 20.10 -21.48
N GLY A 272 -22.29 20.46 -20.28
CA GLY A 272 -20.93 20.23 -19.81
C GLY A 272 -20.66 20.89 -18.48
N ALA A 273 -19.56 20.49 -17.86
CA ALA A 273 -19.10 20.97 -16.57
C ALA A 273 -17.58 21.12 -16.57
N ILE A 274 -17.07 22.05 -15.78
CA ILE A 274 -15.63 22.24 -15.55
C ILE A 274 -15.37 22.33 -14.05
N ALA A 275 -14.42 21.55 -13.54
CA ALA A 275 -13.98 21.66 -12.15
C ALA A 275 -12.64 22.40 -12.09
N ASN A 276 -12.57 23.38 -11.20
CA ASN A 276 -11.33 24.09 -10.89
C ASN A 276 -11.17 24.13 -9.38
N PHE A 277 -9.94 23.93 -8.90
CA PHE A 277 -9.59 24.28 -7.53
C PHE A 277 -9.22 25.76 -7.44
N VAL A 278 -9.55 26.37 -6.31
CA VAL A 278 -9.38 27.79 -6.06
C VAL A 278 -8.44 27.97 -4.88
N ASP A 279 -7.32 28.63 -5.13
CA ASP A 279 -6.35 29.02 -4.11
C ASP A 279 -6.46 30.53 -3.85
N VAL A 280 -7.24 30.87 -2.83
CA VAL A 280 -7.50 32.27 -2.45
C VAL A 280 -6.22 32.94 -1.93
N GLN A 281 -5.29 32.16 -1.38
CA GLN A 281 -4.08 32.64 -0.73
C GLN A 281 -3.00 32.97 -1.76
N GLN A 282 -2.73 32.05 -2.68
CA GLN A 282 -1.80 32.24 -3.79
C GLN A 282 -2.43 32.95 -4.99
N LYS A 283 -3.72 33.32 -4.90
CA LYS A 283 -4.49 33.98 -5.96
C LYS A 283 -4.40 33.22 -7.29
N SER A 284 -4.52 31.90 -7.24
CA SER A 284 -4.53 31.04 -8.42
C SER A 284 -5.80 30.21 -8.52
N MET A 285 -6.18 29.86 -9.74
CA MET A 285 -7.28 28.97 -10.06
C MET A 285 -6.75 27.87 -10.97
N LEU A 286 -6.95 26.61 -10.59
CA LEU A 286 -6.31 25.45 -11.21
C LEU A 286 -7.36 24.59 -11.89
N PHE A 287 -7.27 24.49 -13.21
CA PHE A 287 -8.17 23.66 -14.02
C PHE A 287 -7.84 22.18 -13.85
N VAL A 288 -8.79 21.42 -13.31
CA VAL A 288 -8.59 19.99 -13.02
C VAL A 288 -9.15 19.12 -14.14
N ILE A 289 -10.40 19.35 -14.50
CA ILE A 289 -11.14 18.46 -15.39
C ILE A 289 -12.30 19.20 -16.05
N VAL A 290 -12.51 18.95 -17.34
CA VAL A 290 -13.68 19.41 -18.10
C VAL A 290 -14.29 18.20 -18.79
N ALA A 291 -15.62 18.16 -18.83
CA ALA A 291 -16.33 17.15 -19.59
C ALA A 291 -17.62 17.74 -20.18
N ARG A 292 -18.04 17.22 -21.33
CA ARG A 292 -19.18 17.77 -22.08
C ARG A 292 -19.94 16.70 -22.85
N ASP A 293 -21.18 17.04 -23.22
CA ASP A 293 -21.91 16.35 -24.27
C ASP A 293 -21.17 16.52 -25.61
N ARG A 294 -20.70 15.40 -26.17
CA ARG A 294 -19.95 15.37 -27.44
C ARG A 294 -20.85 15.56 -28.65
N THR A 295 -22.16 15.38 -28.50
CA THR A 295 -23.15 15.57 -29.56
C THR A 295 -23.53 17.04 -29.74
N PHE A 296 -23.21 17.89 -28.76
CA PHE A 296 -23.53 19.31 -28.76
C PHE A 296 -22.29 20.19 -28.97
N ASN A 297 -22.37 21.12 -29.92
CA ASN A 297 -21.22 21.95 -30.33
C ASN A 297 -21.53 23.45 -30.46
N ASN A 298 -22.74 23.95 -30.15
CA ASN A 298 -23.09 25.36 -30.35
C ASN A 298 -24.10 25.93 -29.32
N PRO A 299 -23.66 26.73 -28.32
CA PRO A 299 -22.28 27.20 -28.15
C PRO A 299 -21.34 26.07 -27.70
N PRO A 300 -20.04 26.10 -28.03
CA PRO A 300 -19.10 25.04 -27.63
C PRO A 300 -18.93 25.01 -26.10
N PRO A 301 -19.37 23.97 -25.37
CA PRO A 301 -19.41 23.99 -23.90
C PRO A 301 -18.04 24.25 -23.26
N GLY A 302 -16.99 23.59 -23.75
CA GLY A 302 -15.63 23.76 -23.21
C GLY A 302 -15.10 25.19 -23.35
N LEU A 303 -15.32 25.84 -24.50
CA LEU A 303 -14.90 27.22 -24.72
C LEU A 303 -15.58 28.18 -23.74
N ILE A 304 -16.89 27.98 -23.52
CA ILE A 304 -17.69 28.85 -22.65
C ILE A 304 -17.33 28.65 -21.19
N LEU A 305 -17.21 27.41 -20.74
CA LEU A 305 -16.92 27.10 -19.35
C LEU A 305 -15.52 27.59 -18.94
N HIS A 306 -14.52 27.48 -19.81
CA HIS A 306 -13.21 28.10 -19.55
C HIS A 306 -13.27 29.63 -19.58
N ALA A 307 -13.95 30.24 -20.55
CA ALA A 307 -14.07 31.70 -20.60
C ALA A 307 -14.79 32.26 -19.37
N ASP A 308 -15.84 31.58 -18.91
CA ASP A 308 -16.57 31.92 -17.70
C ASP A 308 -15.70 31.76 -16.43
N ALA A 309 -14.95 30.65 -16.31
CA ALA A 309 -14.03 30.43 -15.21
C ALA A 309 -12.91 31.48 -15.15
N ILE A 310 -12.31 31.83 -16.31
CA ILE A 310 -11.28 32.87 -16.38
C ILE A 310 -11.86 34.25 -16.03
N ARG A 311 -13.07 34.56 -16.51
CA ARG A 311 -13.75 35.80 -16.15
C ARG A 311 -14.04 35.88 -14.66
N TYR A 312 -14.55 34.79 -14.07
CA TYR A 312 -14.74 34.67 -12.62
C TYR A 312 -13.42 34.90 -11.87
N ALA A 313 -12.33 34.28 -12.33
CA ALA A 313 -11.01 34.43 -11.73
C ALA A 313 -10.58 35.91 -11.71
N ILE A 314 -10.70 36.61 -12.83
CA ILE A 314 -10.37 38.05 -12.94
C ILE A 314 -11.24 38.88 -12.01
N GLN A 315 -12.57 38.67 -12.03
CA GLN A 315 -13.52 39.42 -11.21
C GLN A 315 -13.31 39.25 -9.71
N ASN A 316 -12.73 38.11 -9.29
CA ASN A 316 -12.44 37.81 -7.89
C ASN A 316 -10.95 38.05 -7.53
N GLY A 317 -10.20 38.74 -8.40
CA GLY A 317 -8.84 39.18 -8.11
C GLY A 317 -7.77 38.08 -8.14
N PHE A 318 -8.07 36.92 -8.73
CA PHE A 318 -7.07 35.90 -9.02
C PHE A 318 -6.09 36.40 -10.09
N LYS A 319 -4.83 35.99 -9.98
CA LYS A 319 -3.71 36.44 -10.83
C LYS A 319 -3.26 35.39 -11.83
N VAL A 320 -3.60 34.13 -11.58
CA VAL A 320 -3.22 33.01 -12.46
C VAL A 320 -4.42 32.10 -12.68
N TYR A 321 -4.66 31.74 -13.94
CA TYR A 321 -5.49 30.58 -14.29
C TYR A 321 -4.57 29.52 -14.90
N ASP A 322 -4.36 28.43 -14.17
CA ASP A 322 -3.43 27.36 -14.51
C ASP A 322 -4.18 26.22 -15.19
N PHE A 323 -3.78 25.85 -16.41
CA PHE A 323 -4.40 24.74 -17.16
C PHE A 323 -3.80 23.38 -16.79
N LEU A 324 -2.87 23.34 -15.82
CA LEU A 324 -2.18 22.14 -15.38
C LEU A 324 -1.46 21.43 -16.52
N LYS A 325 -0.87 20.27 -16.25
CA LYS A 325 -0.12 19.53 -17.27
C LYS A 325 -0.96 19.17 -18.52
N GLY A 326 -0.27 19.05 -19.64
CA GLY A 326 -0.84 18.74 -20.96
C GLY A 326 -0.92 19.98 -21.85
N ASN A 327 -0.41 19.88 -23.07
CA ASN A 327 -0.41 20.92 -24.09
C ASN A 327 -1.54 20.75 -25.13
N GLU A 328 -2.75 20.37 -24.72
CA GLU A 328 -3.87 20.24 -25.64
C GLU A 328 -4.16 21.55 -26.39
N GLU A 329 -4.30 21.47 -27.71
CA GLU A 329 -4.37 22.63 -28.62
C GLU A 329 -5.40 23.69 -28.20
N TYR A 330 -6.55 23.27 -27.65
CA TYR A 330 -7.61 24.19 -27.23
C TYR A 330 -7.17 25.13 -26.10
N LYS A 331 -6.21 24.73 -25.23
CA LYS A 331 -5.70 25.57 -24.14
C LYS A 331 -5.05 26.84 -24.69
N TYR A 332 -4.39 26.75 -25.84
CA TYR A 332 -3.69 27.88 -26.48
C TYR A 332 -4.62 28.97 -27.00
N SER A 333 -5.91 28.66 -27.17
CA SER A 333 -6.90 29.68 -27.52
C SER A 333 -7.09 30.74 -26.43
N PHE A 334 -6.61 30.50 -25.20
CA PHE A 334 -6.77 31.38 -24.04
C PHE A 334 -5.55 32.26 -23.73
N GLY A 335 -4.60 32.38 -24.67
CA GLY A 335 -3.44 33.26 -24.51
C GLY A 335 -2.43 32.77 -23.47
N VAL A 336 -2.29 31.44 -23.37
CA VAL A 336 -1.45 30.77 -22.38
C VAL A 336 0.04 30.94 -22.68
N LYS A 337 0.85 30.92 -21.62
CA LYS A 337 2.28 30.66 -21.62
C LYS A 337 2.53 29.23 -21.14
N GLU A 338 3.70 28.70 -21.41
CA GLU A 338 4.09 27.35 -20.96
C GLU A 338 5.03 27.40 -19.76
N ARG A 339 4.87 26.44 -18.86
CA ARG A 339 5.88 26.03 -17.87
C ARG A 339 6.28 24.59 -18.15
N ARG A 340 7.47 24.22 -17.71
CA ARG A 340 7.96 22.84 -17.78
C ARG A 340 7.85 22.14 -16.44
N ILE A 341 7.40 20.90 -16.50
CA ILE A 341 7.39 19.97 -15.39
C ILE A 341 8.58 19.04 -15.54
N LEU A 342 9.25 18.73 -14.43
CA LEU A 342 10.33 17.77 -14.39
C LEU A 342 9.91 16.54 -13.60
N HIS A 343 10.45 15.39 -14.03
CA HIS A 343 10.50 14.18 -13.25
C HIS A 343 11.95 13.72 -13.22
N ILE A 344 12.56 13.75 -12.05
CA ILE A 344 13.93 13.36 -11.81
C ILE A 344 13.90 12.14 -10.90
N VAL A 345 14.51 11.05 -11.36
CA VAL A 345 14.70 9.84 -10.56
C VAL A 345 16.14 9.82 -10.10
N VAL A 346 16.32 9.74 -8.77
CA VAL A 346 17.63 9.62 -8.14
C VAL A 346 17.84 8.17 -7.73
N LYS A 347 18.96 7.57 -8.12
CA LYS A 347 19.34 6.19 -7.77
C LYS A 347 20.81 6.14 -7.33
N TYR A 348 21.15 5.19 -6.48
CA TYR A 348 22.54 4.92 -6.13
C TYR A 348 23.29 4.30 -7.32
N LYS A 349 24.50 4.79 -7.64
CA LYS A 349 25.30 4.30 -8.79
C LYS A 349 25.73 2.84 -8.68
N ASN A 350 25.88 2.30 -7.47
CA ASN A 350 26.42 0.97 -7.20
C ASN A 350 25.62 0.20 -6.12
N CYS A 351 24.29 0.33 -6.09
CA CYS A 351 23.49 -0.37 -5.08
C CYS A 351 23.38 -1.87 -5.40
N GLN A 352 24.19 -2.69 -4.75
CA GLN A 352 24.06 -4.15 -4.85
C GLN A 352 23.07 -4.72 -3.83
N LYS A 353 22.85 -4.00 -2.72
CA LYS A 353 21.95 -4.43 -1.65
C LYS A 353 20.59 -3.73 -1.79
N ARG A 354 19.51 -4.51 -1.68
CA ARG A 354 18.15 -3.99 -1.60
C ARG A 354 17.95 -3.17 -0.34
N LYS A 355 17.17 -2.10 -0.45
CA LYS A 355 16.89 -1.18 0.66
C LYS A 355 15.43 -1.28 1.08
N LEU A 356 15.20 -1.66 2.33
CA LEU A 356 13.88 -1.76 2.94
C LEU A 356 13.82 -0.80 4.13
N ASP A 357 12.98 0.23 4.03
CA ASP A 357 12.79 1.19 5.11
C ASP A 357 11.97 0.59 6.26
N VAL A 358 12.27 1.00 7.50
CA VAL A 358 11.54 0.55 8.70
C VAL A 358 10.05 0.90 8.63
N LYS A 359 9.69 2.03 7.98
CA LYS A 359 8.30 2.45 7.78
C LYS A 359 7.55 1.54 6.82
N ALA A 360 8.24 0.79 5.96
CA ALA A 360 7.63 -0.16 5.03
C ALA A 360 7.40 -1.56 5.62
N LEU A 361 7.92 -1.86 6.82
CA LEU A 361 7.84 -3.19 7.43
C LEU A 361 6.42 -3.77 7.56
N PRO A 362 5.38 -3.00 7.94
CA PRO A 362 4.03 -3.54 8.03
C PRO A 362 3.52 -4.10 6.69
N LEU A 363 3.75 -3.35 5.59
CA LEU A 363 3.34 -3.78 4.25
C LEU A 363 4.21 -4.94 3.75
N ALA A 364 5.54 -4.87 3.94
CA ALA A 364 6.48 -5.93 3.58
C ALA A 364 6.11 -7.26 4.27
N PHE A 365 5.79 -7.21 5.56
CA PHE A 365 5.33 -8.38 6.31
C PHE A 365 4.00 -8.92 5.77
N HIS A 366 3.03 -8.04 5.49
CA HIS A 366 1.74 -8.46 4.94
C HIS A 366 1.91 -9.23 3.61
N LEU A 367 2.70 -8.69 2.68
CA LEU A 367 2.99 -9.33 1.39
C LEU A 367 3.79 -10.63 1.56
N THR A 368 4.75 -10.66 2.47
CA THR A 368 5.54 -11.87 2.78
C THR A 368 4.66 -12.98 3.37
N ALA A 369 3.76 -12.63 4.28
CA ALA A 369 2.81 -13.58 4.87
C ALA A 369 1.81 -14.10 3.84
N GLN A 370 1.36 -13.25 2.90
CA GLN A 370 0.52 -13.68 1.78
C GLN A 370 1.26 -14.65 0.85
N ALA A 371 2.53 -14.37 0.52
CA ALA A 371 3.37 -15.28 -0.25
C ALA A 371 3.55 -16.63 0.47
N HIS A 372 3.78 -16.61 1.79
CA HIS A 372 3.91 -17.83 2.59
C HIS A 372 2.61 -18.66 2.55
N ARG A 373 1.44 -18.03 2.76
CA ARG A 373 0.13 -18.70 2.67
C ARG A 373 -0.14 -19.24 1.26
N GLY A 374 0.33 -18.55 0.23
CA GLY A 374 0.25 -18.99 -1.17
C GLY A 374 1.30 -20.03 -1.57
N ASN A 375 2.03 -20.61 -0.62
CA ASN A 375 3.10 -21.59 -0.84
C ASN A 375 4.24 -21.11 -1.76
N GLN A 376 4.45 -19.79 -1.87
CA GLN A 376 5.57 -19.18 -2.59
C GLN A 376 6.80 -19.11 -1.68
N ILE A 377 7.36 -20.29 -1.34
CA ILE A 377 8.38 -20.46 -0.29
C ILE A 377 9.61 -19.57 -0.50
N THR A 378 10.16 -19.50 -1.72
CA THR A 378 11.34 -18.65 -2.02
C THR A 378 11.06 -17.18 -1.72
N LYS A 379 9.90 -16.67 -2.16
CA LYS A 379 9.53 -15.27 -1.94
C LYS A 379 9.33 -14.97 -0.46
N ALA A 380 8.64 -15.87 0.24
CA ALA A 380 8.39 -15.74 1.67
C ALA A 380 9.69 -15.75 2.47
N GLU A 381 10.62 -16.67 2.15
CA GLU A 381 11.93 -16.72 2.80
C GLU A 381 12.70 -15.41 2.61
N GLN A 382 12.81 -14.94 1.37
CA GLN A 382 13.53 -13.71 1.06
C GLN A 382 12.91 -12.50 1.79
N GLY A 383 11.58 -12.38 1.77
CA GLY A 383 10.87 -11.31 2.47
C GLY A 383 11.11 -11.32 3.97
N TYR A 384 10.98 -12.48 4.64
CA TYR A 384 11.23 -12.57 6.08
C TYR A 384 12.68 -12.27 6.43
N ARG A 385 13.65 -12.76 5.66
CA ARG A 385 15.08 -12.47 5.89
C ARG A 385 15.33 -10.97 5.81
N GLN A 386 14.81 -10.31 4.79
CA GLN A 386 14.99 -8.87 4.63
C GLN A 386 14.30 -8.07 5.77
N ILE A 387 13.11 -8.46 6.21
CA ILE A 387 12.45 -7.84 7.37
C ILE A 387 13.34 -7.98 8.63
N LEU A 388 13.96 -9.14 8.83
CA LEU A 388 14.85 -9.40 9.97
C LEU A 388 16.22 -8.72 9.84
N GLU A 389 16.67 -8.39 8.63
CA GLU A 389 17.85 -7.53 8.45
C GLU A 389 17.58 -6.10 8.92
N VAL A 390 16.37 -5.58 8.70
CA VAL A 390 15.97 -4.24 9.16
C VAL A 390 15.63 -4.24 10.64
N LYS A 391 14.89 -5.25 11.11
CA LYS A 391 14.47 -5.40 12.49
C LYS A 391 14.65 -6.85 12.96
N SER A 392 15.83 -7.15 13.48
CA SER A 392 16.24 -8.49 13.91
C SER A 392 15.34 -9.12 14.98
N ASN A 393 14.65 -8.30 15.78
CA ASN A 393 13.72 -8.72 16.82
C ASN A 393 12.25 -8.67 16.39
N HIS A 394 11.94 -8.61 15.08
CA HIS A 394 10.55 -8.61 14.60
C HIS A 394 9.85 -9.94 14.91
N PRO A 395 8.85 -9.99 15.83
CA PRO A 395 8.33 -11.24 16.35
C PRO A 395 7.65 -12.13 15.30
N GLU A 396 6.82 -11.54 14.46
CA GLU A 396 6.05 -12.26 13.45
C GLU A 396 6.92 -12.77 12.30
N ALA A 397 7.98 -12.04 11.93
CA ALA A 397 8.95 -12.48 10.94
C ALA A 397 9.85 -13.61 11.47
N LEU A 398 10.29 -13.53 12.73
CA LEU A 398 11.01 -14.64 13.40
C LEU A 398 10.14 -15.91 13.42
N TYR A 399 8.86 -15.78 13.78
CA TYR A 399 7.92 -16.89 13.78
C TYR A 399 7.73 -17.45 12.35
N GLY A 400 7.42 -16.58 11.39
CA GLY A 400 7.11 -16.96 10.01
C GLY A 400 8.28 -17.66 9.33
N LEU A 401 9.50 -17.10 9.48
CA LEU A 401 10.72 -17.73 8.97
C LEU A 401 11.04 -19.03 9.71
N GLY A 402 10.86 -19.08 11.04
CA GLY A 402 11.09 -20.30 11.82
C GLY A 402 10.20 -21.47 11.35
N VAL A 403 8.91 -21.21 11.12
CA VAL A 403 7.98 -22.21 10.59
C VAL A 403 8.37 -22.63 9.16
N LEU A 404 8.75 -21.68 8.31
CA LEU A 404 9.17 -21.96 6.93
C LEU A 404 10.47 -22.79 6.88
N MET A 405 11.46 -22.47 7.72
CA MET A 405 12.71 -23.24 7.84
C MET A 405 12.43 -24.68 8.28
N ARG A 406 11.49 -24.88 9.22
CA ARG A 406 11.05 -26.22 9.61
C ARG A 406 10.43 -26.99 8.45
N GLN A 407 9.57 -26.34 7.64
CA GLN A 407 8.97 -26.96 6.44
C GLN A 407 10.04 -27.38 5.42
N LYS A 408 11.11 -26.60 5.27
CA LYS A 408 12.27 -26.93 4.42
C LYS A 408 13.19 -28.02 5.01
N GLY A 409 12.96 -28.46 6.25
CA GLY A 409 13.84 -29.39 6.97
C GLY A 409 15.10 -28.74 7.57
N GLU A 410 15.20 -27.41 7.55
CA GLU A 410 16.30 -26.64 8.15
C GLU A 410 16.07 -26.46 9.66
N TYR A 411 16.06 -27.56 10.39
CA TYR A 411 15.62 -27.60 11.78
C TYR A 411 16.47 -26.75 12.73
N GLN A 412 17.80 -26.71 12.56
CA GLN A 412 18.66 -25.90 13.42
C GLN A 412 18.37 -24.39 13.27
N THR A 413 18.17 -23.94 12.02
CA THR A 413 17.82 -22.55 11.73
C THR A 413 16.44 -22.23 12.33
N ALA A 414 15.46 -23.13 12.16
CA ALA A 414 14.13 -22.99 12.74
C ALA A 414 14.17 -22.86 14.27
N GLU A 415 14.95 -23.71 14.94
CA GLU A 415 15.13 -23.70 16.39
C GLU A 415 15.69 -22.36 16.88
N ASN A 416 16.76 -21.88 16.23
CA ASN A 416 17.40 -20.62 16.59
C ASN A 416 16.43 -19.44 16.43
N LEU A 417 15.66 -19.39 15.34
CA LEU A 417 14.67 -18.33 15.10
C LEU A 417 13.54 -18.35 16.15
N LEU A 418 13.04 -19.53 16.52
CA LEU A 418 12.00 -19.67 17.53
C LEU A 418 12.53 -19.35 18.94
N LYS A 419 13.77 -19.71 19.26
CA LYS A 419 14.43 -19.32 20.51
C LYS A 419 14.66 -17.81 20.58
N ASN A 420 15.07 -17.18 19.49
CA ASN A 420 15.19 -15.72 19.41
C ASN A 420 13.83 -15.05 19.61
N LEU A 421 12.75 -15.59 19.03
CA LEU A 421 11.40 -15.11 19.28
C LEU A 421 11.03 -15.20 20.76
N LEU A 422 11.40 -16.27 21.47
CA LEU A 422 11.17 -16.40 22.90
C LEU A 422 12.03 -15.44 23.75
N GLN A 423 13.17 -14.96 23.25
CA GLN A 423 13.91 -13.88 23.93
C GLN A 423 13.15 -12.55 23.82
N VAL A 424 12.47 -12.29 22.70
CA VAL A 424 11.66 -11.07 22.47
C VAL A 424 10.30 -11.17 23.16
N GLN A 425 9.68 -12.34 23.12
CA GLN A 425 8.36 -12.64 23.68
C GLN A 425 8.41 -13.96 24.48
N PRO A 426 8.85 -13.94 25.75
CA PRO A 426 9.04 -15.15 26.57
C PRO A 426 7.80 -16.03 26.70
N ASN A 427 6.61 -15.44 26.67
CA ASN A 427 5.34 -16.13 26.82
C ASN A 427 4.64 -16.38 25.47
N SER A 428 5.39 -16.43 24.36
CA SER A 428 4.82 -16.67 23.03
C SER A 428 4.40 -18.14 22.89
N ILE A 429 3.10 -18.41 23.12
CA ILE A 429 2.50 -19.75 23.00
C ILE A 429 2.77 -20.36 21.62
N LYS A 430 2.59 -19.58 20.54
CA LYS A 430 2.86 -20.05 19.17
C LYS A 430 4.31 -20.49 18.97
N ALA A 431 5.27 -19.78 19.58
CA ALA A 431 6.68 -20.11 19.47
C ALA A 431 7.03 -21.38 20.26
N LEU A 432 6.56 -21.48 21.51
CA LEU A 432 6.72 -22.68 22.35
C LEU A 432 6.11 -23.92 21.69
N PHE A 433 4.88 -23.78 21.16
CA PHE A 433 4.21 -24.88 20.48
C PHE A 433 4.94 -25.32 19.21
N SER A 434 5.40 -24.37 18.39
CA SER A 434 6.21 -24.67 17.20
C SER A 434 7.57 -25.28 17.54
N LEU A 435 8.19 -24.87 18.64
CA LEU A 435 9.44 -25.45 19.14
C LEU A 435 9.21 -26.89 19.64
N GLY A 436 8.12 -27.15 20.36
CA GLY A 436 7.72 -28.51 20.76
C GLY A 436 7.52 -29.43 19.56
N ASN A 437 6.81 -28.95 18.55
CA ASN A 437 6.62 -29.69 17.30
C ASN A 437 7.95 -29.95 16.57
N LEU A 438 8.84 -28.96 16.54
CA LEU A 438 10.17 -29.10 15.93
C LEU A 438 10.99 -30.21 16.63
N TYR A 439 11.06 -30.18 17.96
CA TYR A 439 11.75 -31.20 18.75
C TYR A 439 11.15 -32.58 18.56
N GLN A 440 9.81 -32.69 18.50
CA GLN A 440 9.15 -33.96 18.21
C GLN A 440 9.52 -34.50 16.82
N THR A 441 9.55 -33.65 15.78
CA THR A 441 9.99 -34.06 14.44
C THR A 441 11.41 -34.61 14.45
N GLN A 442 12.31 -33.97 15.21
CA GLN A 442 13.72 -34.40 15.38
C GLN A 442 13.90 -35.60 16.32
N GLY A 443 12.85 -36.03 17.04
CA GLY A 443 12.93 -37.12 18.02
C GLY A 443 13.47 -36.70 19.39
N HIS A 444 13.63 -35.40 19.65
CA HIS A 444 14.00 -34.84 20.95
C HIS A 444 12.75 -34.75 21.85
N LEU A 445 12.21 -35.92 22.22
CA LEU A 445 10.87 -36.02 22.81
C LEU A 445 10.75 -35.40 24.20
N SER A 446 11.83 -35.44 25.00
CA SER A 446 11.85 -34.82 26.33
C SER A 446 11.71 -33.30 26.25
N GLU A 447 12.46 -32.67 25.35
CA GLU A 447 12.41 -31.24 25.09
C GLU A 447 11.07 -30.82 24.47
N ALA A 448 10.49 -31.66 23.62
CA ALA A 448 9.14 -31.45 23.09
C ALA A 448 8.10 -31.40 24.21
N ILE A 449 8.14 -32.38 25.14
CA ILE A 449 7.24 -32.43 26.31
C ILE A 449 7.43 -31.20 27.20
N GLU A 450 8.66 -30.74 27.43
CA GLU A 450 8.92 -29.53 28.20
C GLU A 450 8.30 -28.29 27.53
N ALA A 451 8.46 -28.15 26.22
CA ALA A 451 7.86 -27.07 25.45
C ALA A 451 6.32 -27.09 25.53
N TYR A 452 5.68 -28.26 25.39
CA TYR A 452 4.24 -28.38 25.55
C TYR A 452 3.78 -28.14 26.99
N ASN A 453 4.54 -28.53 28.00
CA ASN A 453 4.23 -28.19 29.39
C ASN A 453 4.23 -26.67 29.61
N LYS A 454 5.19 -25.95 29.00
CA LYS A 454 5.21 -24.48 29.03
C LYS A 454 3.99 -23.88 28.33
N VAL A 455 3.57 -24.43 27.19
CA VAL A 455 2.31 -24.04 26.53
C VAL A 455 1.13 -24.25 27.48
N LEU A 456 1.01 -25.42 28.10
CA LEU A 456 -0.10 -25.76 29.00
C LEU A 456 -0.10 -24.95 30.30
N ALA A 457 1.06 -24.50 30.77
CA ALA A 457 1.16 -23.59 31.91
C ALA A 457 0.62 -22.18 31.57
N LEU A 458 0.80 -21.73 30.33
CA LEU A 458 0.30 -20.44 29.84
C LEU A 458 -1.15 -20.52 29.35
N GLN A 459 -1.54 -21.66 28.78
CA GLN A 459 -2.84 -21.94 28.20
C GLN A 459 -3.29 -23.36 28.59
N PRO A 460 -3.94 -23.51 29.76
CA PRO A 460 -4.34 -24.82 30.30
C PRO A 460 -5.39 -25.57 29.48
N ASP A 461 -6.08 -24.88 28.56
CA ASP A 461 -7.12 -25.42 27.67
C ASP A 461 -6.59 -25.68 26.25
N ALA A 462 -5.27 -25.67 26.03
CA ALA A 462 -4.67 -25.94 24.73
C ALA A 462 -4.77 -27.44 24.35
N ILE A 463 -5.89 -27.84 23.74
CA ILE A 463 -6.20 -29.21 23.30
C ILE A 463 -5.05 -29.80 22.46
N ALA A 464 -4.56 -29.06 21.47
CA ALA A 464 -3.47 -29.51 20.60
C ALA A 464 -2.16 -29.76 21.37
N ALA A 465 -1.89 -29.02 22.45
CA ALA A 465 -0.70 -29.23 23.27
C ALA A 465 -0.82 -30.51 24.12
N TYR A 466 -2.01 -30.83 24.64
CA TYR A 466 -2.27 -32.12 25.27
C TYR A 466 -2.11 -33.28 24.30
N ASN A 467 -2.68 -33.19 23.10
CA ASN A 467 -2.54 -34.23 22.07
C ASN A 467 -1.07 -34.45 21.69
N ASN A 468 -0.33 -33.39 21.36
CA ASN A 468 1.05 -33.54 20.91
C ASN A 468 2.00 -33.96 22.05
N LYS A 469 1.75 -33.53 23.28
CA LYS A 469 2.44 -34.04 24.47
C LYS A 469 2.17 -35.52 24.68
N GLY A 470 0.90 -35.95 24.56
CA GLY A 470 0.50 -37.35 24.63
C GLY A 470 1.24 -38.20 23.59
N TYR A 471 1.32 -37.69 22.36
CA TYR A 471 2.02 -38.37 21.27
C TYR A 471 3.54 -38.48 21.53
N ALA A 472 4.18 -37.43 22.05
CA ALA A 472 5.58 -37.50 22.45
C ALA A 472 5.82 -38.51 23.60
N LEU A 473 4.94 -38.55 24.60
CA LEU A 473 5.00 -39.52 25.71
C LEU A 473 4.81 -40.96 25.22
N GLN A 474 3.89 -41.16 24.27
CA GLN A 474 3.65 -42.44 23.64
C GLN A 474 4.90 -42.95 22.91
N GLN A 475 5.59 -42.07 22.17
CA GLN A 475 6.84 -42.43 21.49
C GLN A 475 7.99 -42.76 22.47
N LEU A 476 7.93 -42.25 23.71
CA LEU A 476 8.82 -42.65 24.80
C LEU A 476 8.37 -43.92 25.55
N GLY A 477 7.26 -44.54 25.15
CA GLY A 477 6.70 -45.72 25.82
C GLY A 477 6.00 -45.42 27.15
N LYS A 478 5.72 -44.15 27.46
CA LYS A 478 5.00 -43.72 28.68
C LYS A 478 3.49 -43.72 28.45
N TRP A 479 2.95 -44.91 28.25
CA TRP A 479 1.60 -45.08 27.72
C TRP A 479 0.49 -44.54 28.65
N GLU A 480 0.60 -44.70 29.97
CA GLU A 480 -0.40 -44.21 30.93
C GLU A 480 -0.43 -42.68 30.98
N GLU A 481 0.74 -42.02 30.97
CA GLU A 481 0.85 -40.56 30.91
C GLU A 481 0.29 -40.01 29.59
N ALA A 482 0.52 -40.71 28.47
CA ALA A 482 -0.03 -40.37 27.17
C ALA A 482 -1.56 -40.44 27.15
N ILE A 483 -2.15 -41.54 27.64
CA ILE A 483 -3.62 -41.71 27.75
C ILE A 483 -4.21 -40.60 28.63
N ALA A 484 -3.56 -40.23 29.74
CA ALA A 484 -4.03 -39.13 30.57
C ALA A 484 -4.05 -37.79 29.83
N CYS A 485 -3.05 -37.52 28.98
CA CYS A 485 -3.03 -36.32 28.14
C CYS A 485 -4.17 -36.33 27.10
N TYR A 486 -4.37 -37.44 26.38
CA TYR A 486 -5.47 -37.55 25.42
C TYR A 486 -6.85 -37.46 26.10
N GLN A 487 -6.99 -38.03 27.30
CA GLN A 487 -8.21 -37.91 28.09
C GLN A 487 -8.49 -36.45 28.44
N LYS A 488 -7.46 -35.67 28.81
CA LYS A 488 -7.61 -34.23 29.05
C LYS A 488 -7.99 -33.47 27.79
N ALA A 489 -7.43 -33.80 26.63
CA ALA A 489 -7.85 -33.24 25.35
C ALA A 489 -9.34 -33.52 25.07
N LEU A 490 -9.81 -34.76 25.30
CA LEU A 490 -11.21 -35.17 25.11
C LEU A 490 -12.17 -34.60 26.16
N GLU A 491 -11.71 -34.31 27.37
CA GLU A 491 -12.51 -33.59 28.37
C GLU A 491 -12.78 -32.14 27.95
N LEU A 492 -11.83 -31.51 27.27
CA LEU A 492 -11.95 -30.15 26.75
C LEU A 492 -12.72 -30.11 25.42
N GLU A 493 -12.47 -31.08 24.54
CA GLU A 493 -13.12 -31.23 23.24
C GLU A 493 -13.49 -32.70 22.99
N PRO A 494 -14.72 -33.11 23.37
CA PRO A 494 -15.16 -34.51 23.25
C PRO A 494 -15.12 -35.07 21.82
N ASP A 495 -15.24 -34.22 20.81
CA ASP A 495 -15.25 -34.60 19.39
C ASP A 495 -13.85 -34.52 18.73
N CYS A 496 -12.79 -34.40 19.53
CA CYS A 496 -11.42 -34.36 19.02
C CYS A 496 -10.97 -35.74 18.51
N ILE A 497 -11.25 -36.02 17.22
CA ILE A 497 -10.95 -37.31 16.56
C ILE A 497 -9.50 -37.73 16.75
N GLU A 498 -8.55 -36.79 16.61
CA GLU A 498 -7.13 -37.09 16.71
C GLU A 498 -6.75 -37.59 18.11
N ALA A 499 -7.25 -36.94 19.17
CA ALA A 499 -7.00 -37.35 20.54
C ALA A 499 -7.65 -38.71 20.86
N ASP A 500 -8.86 -38.99 20.34
CA ASP A 500 -9.52 -40.28 20.55
C ASP A 500 -8.80 -41.42 19.83
N VAL A 501 -8.39 -41.22 18.58
CA VAL A 501 -7.60 -42.19 17.81
C VAL A 501 -6.27 -42.44 18.51
N ASN A 502 -5.55 -41.39 18.92
CA ASN A 502 -4.26 -41.54 19.60
C ASN A 502 -4.40 -42.26 20.95
N LYS A 503 -5.48 -42.01 21.69
CA LYS A 503 -5.81 -42.78 22.91
C LYS A 503 -6.09 -44.24 22.59
N ALA A 504 -6.85 -44.54 21.55
CA ALA A 504 -7.13 -45.91 21.12
C ALA A 504 -5.85 -46.64 20.69
N ASN A 505 -4.95 -45.97 19.97
CA ASN A 505 -3.63 -46.48 19.60
C ASN A 505 -2.81 -46.86 20.84
N ALA A 506 -2.77 -45.98 21.85
CA ALA A 506 -2.09 -46.25 23.12
C ALA A 506 -2.72 -47.43 23.90
N LEU A 507 -4.05 -47.56 23.89
CA LEU A 507 -4.76 -48.69 24.50
C LEU A 507 -4.52 -50.01 23.75
N HIS A 508 -4.47 -49.97 22.42
CA HIS A 508 -4.19 -51.13 21.58
C HIS A 508 -2.77 -51.66 21.80
N ALA A 509 -1.78 -50.76 21.87
CA ALA A 509 -0.39 -51.11 22.19
C ALA A 509 -0.29 -51.83 23.56
N GLN A 510 -1.15 -51.46 24.52
CA GLN A 510 -1.25 -52.11 25.83
C GLN A 510 -2.18 -53.35 25.85
N ARG A 511 -2.75 -53.75 24.71
CA ARG A 511 -3.77 -54.82 24.58
C ARG A 511 -5.03 -54.60 25.43
N LYS A 512 -5.36 -53.33 25.70
CA LYS A 512 -6.55 -52.89 26.47
C LYS A 512 -7.70 -52.43 25.57
N LEU A 513 -7.51 -52.35 24.25
CA LEU A 513 -8.56 -52.01 23.29
C LEU A 513 -9.37 -53.25 22.90
N SER A 514 -10.69 -53.22 23.14
CA SER A 514 -11.59 -54.34 22.82
C SER A 514 -11.61 -54.66 21.32
N PRO A 515 -11.70 -55.94 20.91
CA PRO A 515 -11.75 -56.33 19.50
C PRO A 515 -12.81 -55.58 18.69
N ASP A 516 -14.01 -55.40 19.24
CA ASP A 516 -15.14 -54.72 18.58
C ASP A 516 -14.83 -53.25 18.21
N LYS A 517 -13.87 -52.62 18.89
CA LYS A 517 -13.46 -51.23 18.61
C LYS A 517 -12.27 -51.15 17.65
N GLN A 518 -11.52 -52.23 17.46
CA GLN A 518 -10.31 -52.22 16.63
C GLN A 518 -10.64 -51.91 15.16
N ALA A 519 -11.70 -52.51 14.60
CA ALA A 519 -12.11 -52.23 13.23
C ALA A 519 -12.49 -50.75 13.01
N TYR A 520 -13.17 -50.13 13.97
CA TYR A 520 -13.55 -48.72 13.92
C TYR A 520 -12.32 -47.80 13.92
N TYR A 521 -11.39 -48.00 14.87
CA TYR A 521 -10.19 -47.15 14.95
C TYR A 521 -9.18 -47.44 13.84
N ALA A 522 -9.20 -48.63 13.22
CA ALA A 522 -8.38 -48.89 12.04
C ALA A 522 -8.75 -47.93 10.89
N VAL A 523 -10.04 -47.77 10.59
CA VAL A 523 -10.51 -46.84 9.55
C VAL A 523 -10.10 -45.40 9.86
N LEU A 524 -10.32 -44.94 11.09
CA LEU A 524 -9.94 -43.57 11.48
C LEU A 524 -8.43 -43.32 11.42
N ASN A 525 -7.60 -44.32 11.77
CA ASN A 525 -6.16 -44.24 11.59
C ASN A 525 -5.80 -44.10 10.10
N ASN A 526 -6.44 -44.86 9.20
CA ASN A 526 -6.23 -44.70 7.76
C ASN A 526 -6.57 -43.27 7.29
N ASP A 527 -7.70 -42.73 7.74
CA ASP A 527 -8.15 -41.39 7.35
C ASP A 527 -7.18 -40.30 7.84
N LEU A 528 -6.72 -40.39 9.10
CA LEU A 528 -5.70 -39.48 9.63
C LEU A 528 -4.37 -39.63 8.91
N GLY A 529 -3.96 -40.85 8.56
CA GLY A 529 -2.78 -41.11 7.74
C GLY A 529 -2.86 -40.39 6.39
N SER A 530 -4.00 -40.48 5.71
CA SER A 530 -4.25 -39.80 4.44
C SER A 530 -4.24 -38.27 4.59
N LYS A 531 -4.82 -37.75 5.67
CA LYS A 531 -4.73 -36.32 5.98
C LYS A 531 -3.28 -35.86 6.20
N CYS A 532 -2.49 -36.59 6.97
CA CYS A 532 -1.06 -36.30 7.19
C CYS A 532 -0.26 -36.37 5.89
N LYS A 533 -0.54 -37.37 5.03
CA LYS A 533 0.06 -37.48 3.69
C LYS A 533 -0.21 -36.25 2.84
N HIS A 534 -1.47 -35.80 2.77
CA HIS A 534 -1.85 -34.59 2.02
C HIS A 534 -1.14 -33.33 2.53
N LEU A 535 -0.80 -33.28 3.83
CA LEU A 535 -0.02 -32.20 4.45
C LEU A 535 1.50 -32.35 4.30
N GLY A 536 1.98 -33.43 3.68
CA GLY A 536 3.41 -33.72 3.49
C GLY A 536 4.11 -34.29 4.73
N ASP A 537 3.38 -34.60 5.82
CA ASP A 537 3.94 -35.27 7.00
C ASP A 537 3.93 -36.79 6.81
N PHE A 538 4.82 -37.26 5.94
CA PHE A 538 4.91 -38.67 5.59
C PHE A 538 5.29 -39.57 6.77
N LYS A 539 6.06 -39.07 7.74
CA LYS A 539 6.47 -39.86 8.92
C LYS A 539 5.28 -40.18 9.80
N THR A 540 4.46 -39.17 10.10
CA THR A 540 3.23 -39.37 10.89
C THR A 540 2.19 -40.15 10.10
N ALA A 541 2.07 -39.91 8.79
CA ALA A 541 1.18 -40.69 7.91
C ALA A 541 1.49 -42.20 7.96
N ILE A 542 2.76 -42.57 7.82
CA ILE A 542 3.22 -43.97 7.93
C ILE A 542 2.85 -44.56 9.29
N ALA A 543 3.06 -43.82 10.38
CA ALA A 543 2.74 -44.29 11.72
C ALA A 543 1.24 -44.60 11.86
N TYR A 544 0.37 -43.73 11.35
CA TYR A 544 -1.07 -43.94 11.36
C TYR A 544 -1.50 -45.15 10.51
N TYR A 545 -0.96 -45.30 9.29
CA TYR A 545 -1.26 -46.48 8.47
C TYR A 545 -0.80 -47.79 9.12
N GLN A 546 0.37 -47.79 9.77
CA GLN A 546 0.85 -48.96 10.52
C GLN A 546 -0.08 -49.31 11.68
N GLN A 547 -0.57 -48.32 12.43
CA GLN A 547 -1.57 -48.56 13.48
C GLN A 547 -2.86 -49.14 12.90
N SER A 548 -3.34 -48.58 11.79
CA SER A 548 -4.51 -49.10 11.07
C SER A 548 -4.37 -50.59 10.73
N ILE A 549 -3.26 -50.98 10.11
CA ILE A 549 -3.00 -52.37 9.70
C ILE A 549 -2.86 -53.28 10.93
N SER A 550 -2.27 -52.80 12.02
CA SER A 550 -2.14 -53.60 13.25
C SER A 550 -3.49 -53.92 13.91
N MET A 551 -4.47 -53.01 13.80
CA MET A 551 -5.81 -53.18 14.34
C MET A 551 -6.74 -53.97 13.41
N ASN A 552 -6.57 -53.83 12.10
CA ASN A 552 -7.33 -54.57 11.10
C ASN A 552 -6.43 -54.92 9.89
N PRO A 553 -5.79 -56.10 9.89
CA PRO A 553 -4.93 -56.54 8.80
C PRO A 553 -5.64 -56.66 7.45
N ASP A 554 -6.96 -56.87 7.44
CA ASP A 554 -7.75 -57.06 6.21
C ASP A 554 -8.18 -55.73 5.56
N LEU A 555 -7.84 -54.57 6.15
CA LEU A 555 -8.14 -53.26 5.58
C LEU A 555 -7.17 -52.93 4.43
N ALA A 556 -7.50 -53.42 3.23
CA ALA A 556 -6.67 -53.30 2.02
C ALA A 556 -6.30 -51.84 1.67
N GLU A 557 -7.18 -50.88 1.95
CA GLU A 557 -6.93 -49.46 1.67
C GLU A 557 -5.72 -48.92 2.48
N ALA A 558 -5.61 -49.29 3.75
CA ALA A 558 -4.50 -48.86 4.60
C ALA A 558 -3.15 -49.44 4.15
N GLN A 559 -3.15 -50.70 3.67
CA GLN A 559 -1.96 -51.32 3.09
C GLN A 559 -1.52 -50.61 1.81
N SER A 560 -2.48 -50.32 0.92
CA SER A 560 -2.22 -49.59 -0.33
C SER A 560 -1.69 -48.18 -0.05
N ASN A 561 -2.32 -47.45 0.87
CA ASN A 561 -1.89 -46.10 1.23
C ASN A 561 -0.48 -46.08 1.84
N LEU A 562 -0.15 -47.05 2.69
CA LEU A 562 1.20 -47.20 3.25
C LEU A 562 2.24 -47.45 2.15
N GLU A 563 1.95 -48.36 1.22
CA GLU A 563 2.86 -48.68 0.11
C GLU A 563 3.14 -47.44 -0.76
N VAL A 564 2.10 -46.68 -1.10
CA VAL A 564 2.23 -45.46 -1.89
C VAL A 564 3.11 -44.43 -1.19
N VAL A 565 2.91 -44.19 0.11
CA VAL A 565 3.73 -43.21 0.86
C VAL A 565 5.18 -43.65 0.98
N LEU A 566 5.44 -44.94 1.16
CA LEU A 566 6.81 -45.48 1.20
C LEU A 566 7.52 -45.32 -0.16
N GLN A 567 6.81 -45.53 -1.26
CA GLN A 567 7.34 -45.30 -2.62
C GLN A 567 7.65 -43.82 -2.89
N GLU A 568 6.77 -42.91 -2.48
CA GLU A 568 6.96 -41.44 -2.57
C GLU A 568 8.14 -40.95 -1.72
N GLN A 569 8.37 -41.53 -0.53
CA GLN A 569 9.56 -41.25 0.28
C GLN A 569 10.86 -41.72 -0.39
N MET A 570 10.86 -42.89 -1.04
CA MET A 570 12.05 -43.38 -1.73
C MET A 570 12.40 -42.54 -2.97
N THR A 571 11.40 -42.11 -3.75
CA THR A 571 11.62 -41.27 -4.93
C THR A 571 12.10 -39.86 -4.56
N SER A 572 11.55 -39.27 -3.50
CA SER A 572 12.03 -37.97 -2.98
C SER A 572 13.44 -38.05 -2.34
N GLY A 573 13.76 -39.17 -1.69
CA GLY A 573 15.12 -39.45 -1.18
C GLY A 573 16.17 -39.58 -2.29
N LEU A 574 15.83 -40.25 -3.39
CA LEU A 574 16.71 -40.41 -4.56
C LEU A 574 16.95 -39.08 -5.31
N LEU A 575 15.93 -38.23 -5.46
CA LEU A 575 16.04 -36.89 -6.05
C LEU A 575 16.90 -35.92 -5.22
N ASN A 576 16.91 -36.08 -3.89
CA ASN A 576 17.76 -35.31 -2.99
C ASN A 576 19.21 -35.82 -2.96
N ALA A 577 19.42 -37.12 -3.20
CA ALA A 577 20.76 -37.70 -3.34
C ALA A 577 21.43 -37.30 -4.67
N SER A 578 20.67 -37.20 -5.77
CA SER A 578 21.20 -36.79 -7.09
C SER A 578 21.50 -35.29 -7.21
N LYS A 579 21.01 -34.44 -6.29
CA LYS A 579 21.36 -33.01 -6.18
C LYS A 579 22.58 -32.75 -5.28
N LYS A 580 23.08 -33.77 -4.58
CA LYS A 580 24.25 -33.71 -3.69
C LYS A 580 25.51 -34.37 -4.29
N GLN A 581 25.42 -34.90 -5.50
CA GLN A 581 26.56 -35.23 -6.37
C GLN A 581 26.71 -34.10 -7.39
#